data_AF-A0A1I5D2F0-F1
#
_entry.id   AF-A0A1I5D2F0-F1
#
_cell.length_a   1.000
_cell.length_b   1.000
_cell.length_c   1.000
_cell.angle_alpha   90.00
_cell.angle_beta   90.00
_cell.angle_gamma   90.00
#
_symmetry.space_group_name_H-M   'P 1'
#
loop_
_entity.id
_entity.type
_entity.pdbx_description
1 polymer ?
#
loop_
_entity_poly.entity_id
_entity_poly.type
_entity_poly.pdbx_seq_one_letter_code
_entity_poly.pdbx_strand_id
1 'polypeptide(L)'
;MAEETDTISHEPRADREERAAKLRRGVALVGNLIGALALLAAVASVAAILWFTSHDVSIGSVIDDDPAGTMTIAFPFLMVALSMIGFFFGQFGARGRWGTSEKTSVLQSGSFRVELRPISVGLHGLFLGLAVLAWALFVLVPVALEAAGTLSPAPGGSAAEQFWFTVVVYAVVTGAIAAVVAVSLLKKVTYNRSLERGRSTIVDGSPSQVAWRRFSHVWRGELMIAAAAGAAIGLSPIGFHLDSLAFGLAFAVAGAALLAASIALALNSWRSGLPVERVESYT
;
A
#
# COMPACT_ATOMS: atom_id res chain seq x y z
N MET A 1 -11.40 42.03 43.63
CA MET A 1 -11.57 40.75 42.92
C MET A 1 -12.59 40.98 41.83
N ALA A 2 -12.14 41.12 40.59
CA ALA A 2 -13.04 41.22 39.45
C ALA A 2 -13.45 39.79 39.06
N GLU A 3 -14.75 39.55 39.06
CA GLU A 3 -15.39 38.30 38.67
C GLU A 3 -15.39 38.25 37.15
N GLU A 4 -14.37 37.62 36.57
CA GLU A 4 -14.26 37.41 35.12
C GLU A 4 -15.35 36.42 34.71
N THR A 5 -16.47 36.97 34.23
CA THR A 5 -17.63 36.22 33.77
C THR A 5 -17.23 35.57 32.46
N ASP A 6 -16.84 34.30 32.53
CA ASP A 6 -16.47 33.49 31.39
C ASP A 6 -17.72 33.30 30.51
N THR A 7 -17.92 34.21 29.56
CA THR A 7 -18.94 34.12 28.53
C THR A 7 -18.57 32.99 27.58
N ILE A 8 -18.86 31.75 28.00
CA ILE A 8 -18.81 30.58 27.13
C ILE A 8 -19.81 30.83 26.00
N SER A 9 -19.28 31.25 24.86
CA SER A 9 -20.07 31.47 23.66
C SER A 9 -20.79 30.17 23.29
N HIS A 10 -22.12 30.18 23.46
CA HIS A 10 -23.02 29.14 22.98
C HIS A 10 -23.12 29.23 21.47
N GLU A 11 -22.03 28.92 20.78
CA GLU A 11 -22.08 28.72 19.34
C GLU A 11 -23.03 27.53 19.05
N PRO A 12 -24.05 27.70 18.19
CA PRO A 12 -25.02 26.67 17.91
C PRO A 12 -24.34 25.39 17.45
N ARG A 13 -24.77 24.24 17.98
CA ARG A 13 -24.21 22.92 17.64
C ARG A 13 -24.21 22.67 16.12
N ALA A 14 -25.21 23.18 15.41
CA ALA A 14 -25.31 23.06 13.95
C ALA A 14 -24.12 23.72 13.21
N ASP A 15 -23.69 24.90 13.66
CA ASP A 15 -22.60 25.65 13.02
C ASP A 15 -21.25 24.94 13.19
N ARG A 16 -21.04 24.30 14.35
CA ARG A 16 -19.84 23.49 14.61
C ARG A 16 -19.79 22.24 13.73
N GLU A 17 -20.91 21.56 13.55
CA GLU A 17 -21.01 20.37 12.71
C GLU A 17 -20.79 20.71 11.22
N GLU A 18 -21.34 21.84 10.75
CA GLU A 18 -21.13 22.32 9.39
C GLU A 18 -19.66 22.71 9.13
N ARG A 19 -19.03 23.46 10.04
CA ARG A 19 -17.60 23.81 9.93
C ARG A 19 -16.72 22.56 9.91
N ALA A 20 -16.96 21.61 10.81
CA ALA A 20 -16.24 20.34 10.83
C ALA A 20 -16.41 19.56 9.51
N ALA A 21 -17.61 19.54 8.93
CA ALA A 21 -17.86 18.90 7.64
C ALA A 21 -17.12 19.58 6.49
N LYS A 22 -17.09 20.92 6.45
CA LYS A 22 -16.32 21.69 5.45
C LYS A 22 -14.82 21.44 5.58
N LEU A 23 -14.28 21.47 6.80
CA LEU A 23 -12.86 21.17 7.06
C LEU A 23 -12.49 19.75 6.60
N ARG A 24 -13.29 18.74 6.93
CA ARG A 24 -13.06 17.35 6.48
C ARG A 24 -13.04 17.23 4.96
N ARG A 25 -13.98 17.90 4.26
CA ARG A 25 -13.99 17.94 2.79
C ARG A 25 -12.75 18.63 2.23
N GLY A 26 -12.31 19.72 2.87
CA GLY A 26 -11.06 20.41 2.51
C GLY A 26 -9.84 19.51 2.64
N VAL A 27 -9.66 18.85 3.80
CA VAL A 27 -8.57 17.88 4.03
C VAL A 27 -8.65 16.73 3.04
N ALA A 28 -9.85 16.21 2.78
CA ALA A 28 -10.06 15.15 1.80
C ALA A 28 -9.60 15.57 0.40
N LEU A 29 -10.02 16.75 -0.06
CA LEU A 29 -9.68 17.26 -1.38
C LEU A 29 -8.17 17.51 -1.50
N VAL A 30 -7.60 18.25 -0.56
CA VAL A 30 -6.17 18.60 -0.56
C VAL A 30 -5.30 17.36 -0.47
N GLY A 31 -5.59 16.44 0.47
CA GLY A 31 -4.83 15.21 0.63
C GLY A 31 -4.87 14.33 -0.63
N ASN A 32 -6.06 14.11 -1.21
CA ASN A 32 -6.18 13.33 -2.44
C ASN A 32 -5.52 14.02 -3.65
N LEU A 33 -5.58 15.36 -3.74
CA LEU A 33 -4.92 16.11 -4.81
C LEU A 33 -3.40 16.00 -4.73
N ILE A 34 -2.81 16.24 -3.54
CA ILE A 34 -1.37 16.04 -3.30
C ILE A 34 -1.00 14.58 -3.61
N GLY A 35 -1.83 13.64 -3.16
CA GLY A 35 -1.70 12.21 -3.43
C GLY A 35 -1.58 11.89 -4.92
N ALA A 36 -2.50 12.44 -5.72
CA ALA A 36 -2.56 12.22 -7.16
C ALA A 36 -1.43 12.91 -7.92
N LEU A 37 -1.09 14.15 -7.58
CA LEU A 37 -0.01 14.90 -8.22
C LEU A 37 1.35 14.25 -7.95
N ALA A 38 1.61 13.81 -6.71
CA ALA A 38 2.83 13.10 -6.38
C ALA A 38 2.90 11.74 -7.10
N LEU A 39 1.78 11.00 -7.20
CA LEU A 39 1.76 9.75 -7.98
C LEU A 39 2.05 10.00 -9.46
N LEU A 40 1.45 11.05 -10.05
CA LEU A 40 1.68 11.41 -11.44
C LEU A 40 3.16 11.78 -11.67
N ALA A 41 3.75 12.56 -10.78
CA ALA A 41 5.17 12.89 -10.82
C ALA A 41 6.04 11.62 -10.75
N ALA A 42 5.73 10.68 -9.84
CA ALA A 42 6.43 9.41 -9.75
C ALA A 42 6.36 8.62 -11.08
N VAL A 43 5.16 8.45 -11.63
CA VAL A 43 4.95 7.72 -12.89
C VAL A 43 5.69 8.39 -14.04
N ALA A 44 5.61 9.72 -14.15
CA ALA A 44 6.31 10.48 -15.18
C ALA A 44 7.83 10.35 -15.06
N SER A 45 8.38 10.42 -13.84
CA SER A 45 9.81 10.25 -13.59
C SER A 45 10.29 8.85 -13.93
N VAL A 46 9.56 7.79 -13.54
CA VAL A 46 9.92 6.42 -13.92
C VAL A 46 9.87 6.23 -15.43
N ALA A 47 8.83 6.73 -16.09
CA ALA A 47 8.72 6.67 -17.54
C ALA A 47 9.88 7.39 -18.23
N ALA A 48 10.28 8.57 -17.74
CA ALA A 48 11.42 9.32 -18.25
C ALA A 48 12.75 8.56 -18.05
N ILE A 49 12.98 8.00 -16.87
CA ILE A 49 14.18 7.19 -16.59
C ILE A 49 14.28 6.00 -17.54
N LEU A 50 13.20 5.22 -17.67
CA LEU A 50 13.16 4.07 -18.57
C LEU A 50 13.34 4.49 -20.03
N TRP A 51 12.74 5.61 -20.44
CA TRP A 51 12.90 6.15 -21.78
C TRP A 51 14.37 6.49 -22.09
N PHE A 52 15.03 7.29 -21.26
CA PHE A 52 16.44 7.66 -21.47
C PHE A 52 17.36 6.44 -21.49
N THR A 53 17.24 5.60 -20.46
CA THR A 53 18.13 4.45 -20.28
C THR A 53 17.91 3.36 -21.33
N SER A 54 16.70 3.25 -21.92
CA SER A 54 16.46 2.36 -23.07
C SER A 54 17.14 2.83 -24.38
N HIS A 55 17.57 4.09 -24.46
CA HIS A 55 18.24 4.70 -25.62
C HIS A 55 19.73 4.96 -25.37
N ASP A 56 20.36 4.20 -24.47
CA ASP A 56 21.78 4.34 -24.09
C ASP A 56 22.15 5.69 -23.45
N VAL A 57 21.16 6.44 -22.97
CA VAL A 57 21.39 7.70 -22.26
C VAL A 57 21.38 7.43 -20.76
N SER A 58 22.56 7.48 -20.14
CA SER A 58 22.69 7.34 -18.68
C SER A 58 22.16 8.59 -17.98
N ILE A 59 21.58 8.42 -16.79
CA ILE A 59 20.98 9.54 -16.04
C ILE A 59 22.02 10.62 -15.72
N GLY A 60 23.24 10.22 -15.37
CA GLY A 60 24.33 11.14 -15.04
C GLY A 60 24.79 12.01 -16.21
N SER A 61 24.41 11.65 -17.46
CA SER A 61 24.66 12.48 -18.65
C SER A 61 23.58 13.54 -18.90
N VAL A 62 22.42 13.41 -18.24
CA VAL A 62 21.28 14.33 -18.36
C VAL A 62 21.23 15.29 -17.17
N ILE A 63 21.65 14.82 -15.99
CA ILE A 63 21.61 15.56 -14.73
C ILE A 63 23.02 15.63 -14.17
N ASP A 64 23.71 16.74 -14.46
CA ASP A 64 25.12 16.97 -14.07
C ASP A 64 25.36 16.84 -12.56
N ASP A 65 24.36 17.20 -11.75
CA ASP A 65 24.42 17.15 -10.28
C ASP A 65 24.19 15.74 -9.69
N ASP A 66 23.84 14.73 -10.51
CA ASP A 66 23.61 13.35 -10.08
C ASP A 66 24.31 12.35 -11.01
N PRO A 67 25.66 12.35 -11.07
CA PRO A 67 26.43 11.55 -12.02
C PRO A 67 26.21 10.03 -11.85
N ALA A 68 25.83 9.58 -10.64
CA ALA A 68 25.49 8.19 -10.38
C ALA A 68 24.01 7.85 -10.70
N GLY A 69 23.15 8.86 -10.86
CA GLY A 69 21.71 8.70 -11.06
C GLY A 69 20.93 8.27 -9.80
N THR A 70 21.59 8.18 -8.65
CA THR A 70 21.02 7.62 -7.42
C THR A 70 19.83 8.44 -6.91
N MET A 71 19.98 9.77 -6.88
CA MET A 71 18.92 10.66 -6.37
C MET A 71 17.72 10.68 -7.31
N THR A 72 18.00 10.67 -8.62
CA THR A 72 16.99 10.65 -9.68
C THR A 72 16.18 9.35 -9.66
N ILE A 73 16.84 8.20 -9.47
CA ILE A 73 16.16 6.90 -9.36
C ILE A 73 15.36 6.78 -8.05
N ALA A 74 15.82 7.43 -6.97
CA ALA A 74 15.11 7.46 -5.69
C ALA A 74 13.91 8.43 -5.66
N PHE A 75 13.93 9.47 -6.50
CA PHE A 75 12.88 10.51 -6.53
C PHE A 75 11.46 9.94 -6.72
N PRO A 76 11.17 9.03 -7.66
CA PRO A 76 9.84 8.47 -7.78
C PRO A 76 9.40 7.68 -6.55
N PHE A 77 10.31 7.04 -5.81
CA PHE A 77 9.99 6.39 -4.53
C PHE A 77 9.54 7.41 -3.47
N LEU A 78 10.24 8.53 -3.35
CA LEU A 78 9.85 9.64 -2.46
C LEU A 78 8.47 10.19 -2.85
N MET A 79 8.22 10.34 -4.15
CA MET A 79 6.92 10.80 -4.65
C MET A 79 5.79 9.78 -4.41
N VAL A 80 6.06 8.47 -4.50
CA VAL A 80 5.11 7.43 -4.09
C VAL A 80 4.85 7.50 -2.58
N ALA A 81 5.87 7.71 -1.75
CA ALA A 81 5.68 7.86 -0.31
C ALA A 81 4.84 9.10 0.04
N LEU A 82 5.12 10.24 -0.60
CA LEU A 82 4.31 11.45 -0.49
C LEU A 82 2.88 11.21 -0.97
N SER A 83 2.71 10.46 -2.06
CA SER A 83 1.43 10.07 -2.59
C SER A 83 0.61 9.27 -1.58
N MET A 84 1.24 8.26 -0.96
CA MET A 84 0.63 7.45 0.10
C MET A 84 0.20 8.30 1.30
N ILE A 85 1.03 9.24 1.74
CA ILE A 85 0.70 10.16 2.83
C ILE A 85 -0.49 11.04 2.45
N GLY A 86 -0.47 11.64 1.26
CA GLY A 86 -1.56 12.47 0.75
C GLY A 86 -2.88 11.70 0.69
N PHE A 87 -2.89 10.54 0.05
CA PHE A 87 -4.06 9.68 -0.01
C PHE A 87 -4.51 9.19 1.36
N PHE A 88 -3.59 8.88 2.27
CA PHE A 88 -3.94 8.49 3.64
C PHE A 88 -4.77 9.58 4.31
N PHE A 89 -4.25 10.81 4.40
CA PHE A 89 -4.99 11.93 4.99
C PHE A 89 -6.26 12.28 4.20
N GLY A 90 -6.20 12.19 2.87
CA GLY A 90 -7.34 12.42 1.99
C GLY A 90 -8.50 11.45 2.26
N GLN A 91 -8.18 10.15 2.41
CA GLN A 91 -9.17 9.12 2.72
C GLN A 91 -9.65 9.19 4.17
N PHE A 92 -8.79 9.56 5.12
CA PHE A 92 -9.18 9.83 6.51
C PHE A 92 -10.18 10.99 6.60
N GLY A 93 -9.94 12.09 5.87
CA GLY A 93 -10.87 13.21 5.78
C GLY A 93 -12.20 12.82 5.11
N ALA A 94 -12.14 12.04 4.03
CA ALA A 94 -13.33 11.66 3.26
C ALA A 94 -14.23 10.65 3.96
N ARG A 95 -13.65 9.70 4.71
CA ARG A 95 -14.34 8.50 5.20
C ARG A 95 -14.30 8.31 6.70
N GLY A 96 -13.51 9.10 7.42
CA GLY A 96 -13.42 9.06 8.87
C GLY A 96 -14.63 9.66 9.55
N ARG A 97 -15.30 8.85 10.37
CA ARG A 97 -16.19 9.32 11.43
C ARG A 97 -15.35 9.49 12.67
N TRP A 98 -15.12 10.73 13.05
CA TRP A 98 -14.38 11.10 14.24
C TRP A 98 -15.34 11.12 15.42
N GLY A 99 -15.01 10.38 16.46
CA GLY A 99 -15.75 10.34 17.71
C GLY A 99 -14.79 10.28 18.89
N THR A 100 -15.27 10.72 20.05
CA THR A 100 -14.60 10.49 21.33
C THR A 100 -15.14 9.18 21.91
N SER A 101 -14.28 8.34 22.46
CA SER A 101 -14.73 7.14 23.17
C SER A 101 -15.59 7.56 24.38
N GLU A 102 -16.87 7.17 24.41
CA GLU A 102 -17.76 7.40 25.56
C GLU A 102 -17.45 6.48 26.75
N LYS A 103 -16.50 5.54 26.61
CA LYS A 103 -16.12 4.63 27.71
C LYS A 103 -15.15 5.31 28.67
N THR A 104 -15.78 5.79 29.73
CA THR A 104 -15.31 6.21 31.06
C THR A 104 -14.31 5.22 31.69
N SER A 105 -13.04 5.48 31.45
CA SER A 105 -11.98 5.20 32.43
C SER A 105 -11.23 6.53 32.61
N VAL A 106 -10.95 6.93 33.85
CA VAL A 106 -10.26 8.20 34.18
C VAL A 106 -8.87 8.26 33.52
N LEU A 107 -8.30 7.11 33.14
CA LEU A 107 -7.05 6.97 32.40
C LEU A 107 -7.21 6.91 30.86
N GLN A 108 -8.44 6.77 30.35
CA GLN A 108 -8.77 6.68 28.90
C GLN A 108 -9.54 7.90 28.38
N SER A 109 -9.76 8.91 29.23
CA SER A 109 -10.35 10.20 28.87
C SER A 109 -9.44 10.93 27.87
N GLY A 110 -9.85 11.01 26.61
CA GLY A 110 -9.13 11.75 25.55
C GLY A 110 -8.74 10.93 24.31
N SER A 111 -8.99 9.62 24.26
CA SER A 111 -8.69 8.83 23.06
C SER A 111 -9.66 9.15 21.91
N PHE A 112 -9.11 9.73 20.82
CA PHE A 112 -9.85 9.96 19.58
C PHE A 112 -10.01 8.65 18.82
N ARG A 113 -11.26 8.29 18.49
CA ARG A 113 -11.57 7.13 17.66
C ARG A 113 -11.97 7.60 16.27
N VAL A 114 -11.34 7.02 15.25
CA VAL A 114 -11.73 7.24 13.85
C VAL A 114 -12.28 5.95 13.28
N GLU A 115 -13.58 5.94 13.02
CA GLU A 115 -14.23 4.85 12.31
C GLU A 115 -14.22 5.15 10.80
N LEU A 116 -13.43 4.39 10.03
CA LEU A 116 -13.40 4.53 8.59
C LEU A 116 -14.52 3.69 7.96
N ARG A 117 -15.37 4.32 7.15
CA ARG A 117 -16.35 3.57 6.34
C ARG A 117 -15.62 2.58 5.43
N PRO A 118 -15.98 1.28 5.38
CA PRO A 118 -15.31 0.32 4.51
C PRO A 118 -15.33 0.72 3.02
N ILE A 119 -14.29 0.36 2.26
CA ILE A 119 -14.29 0.49 0.79
C ILE A 119 -15.36 -0.46 0.23
N SER A 120 -15.96 -0.19 -0.92
CA SER A 120 -16.74 -1.24 -1.62
C SER A 120 -15.82 -2.39 -2.08
N VAL A 121 -16.39 -3.54 -2.43
CA VAL A 121 -15.61 -4.65 -3.02
C VAL A 121 -15.15 -4.26 -4.43
N GLY A 122 -16.01 -3.62 -5.22
CA GLY A 122 -15.69 -3.17 -6.58
C GLY A 122 -14.51 -2.20 -6.64
N LEU A 123 -14.48 -1.18 -5.78
CA LEU A 123 -13.34 -0.24 -5.74
C LEU A 123 -12.05 -0.92 -5.27
N HIS A 124 -12.14 -1.89 -4.35
CA HIS A 124 -10.98 -2.69 -3.95
C HIS A 124 -10.47 -3.58 -5.10
N GLY A 125 -11.38 -4.15 -5.89
CA GLY A 125 -11.06 -4.88 -7.12
C GLY A 125 -10.44 -3.98 -8.20
N LEU A 126 -10.90 -2.74 -8.34
CA LEU A 126 -10.28 -1.75 -9.23
C LEU A 126 -8.83 -1.47 -8.82
N PHE A 127 -8.56 -1.25 -7.52
CA PHE A 127 -7.19 -1.08 -7.03
C PHE A 127 -6.32 -2.31 -7.27
N LEU A 128 -6.87 -3.51 -7.15
CA LEU A 128 -6.15 -4.74 -7.53
C LEU A 128 -5.80 -4.73 -9.01
N GLY A 129 -6.77 -4.42 -9.89
CA GLY A 129 -6.54 -4.34 -11.33
C GLY A 129 -5.44 -3.34 -11.69
N LEU A 130 -5.45 -2.16 -11.07
CA LEU A 130 -4.41 -1.14 -11.27
C LEU A 130 -3.03 -1.62 -10.79
N ALA A 131 -2.96 -2.26 -9.61
CA ALA A 131 -1.70 -2.78 -9.09
C ALA A 131 -1.12 -3.91 -9.95
N VAL A 132 -1.97 -4.83 -10.42
CA VAL A 132 -1.58 -5.91 -11.35
C VAL A 132 -1.14 -5.35 -12.69
N LEU A 133 -1.85 -4.36 -13.23
CA LEU A 133 -1.45 -3.70 -14.47
C LEU A 133 -0.08 -3.02 -14.33
N ALA A 134 0.13 -2.26 -13.25
CA ALA A 134 1.42 -1.62 -13.00
C ALA A 134 2.55 -2.66 -12.88
N TRP A 135 2.33 -3.74 -12.13
CA TRP A 135 3.29 -4.84 -12.04
C TRP A 135 3.58 -5.49 -13.39
N ALA A 136 2.54 -5.79 -14.18
CA ALA A 136 2.69 -6.36 -15.51
C ALA A 136 3.45 -5.44 -16.46
N LEU A 137 3.26 -4.11 -16.36
CA LEU A 137 4.02 -3.14 -17.14
C LEU A 137 5.51 -3.18 -16.78
N PHE A 138 5.88 -3.27 -15.50
CA PHE A 138 7.30 -3.35 -15.11
C PHE A 138 7.94 -4.71 -15.37
N VAL A 139 7.17 -5.80 -15.38
CA VAL A 139 7.72 -7.14 -15.61
C VAL A 139 7.73 -7.49 -17.09
N LEU A 140 6.58 -7.39 -17.77
CA LEU A 140 6.40 -7.93 -19.11
C LEU A 140 6.94 -7.00 -20.19
N VAL A 141 6.79 -5.68 -20.03
CA VAL A 141 7.20 -4.73 -21.09
C VAL A 141 8.72 -4.72 -21.26
N PRO A 142 9.55 -4.56 -20.21
CA PRO A 142 11.00 -4.58 -20.36
C PRO A 142 11.53 -5.88 -20.97
N VAL A 143 11.02 -7.02 -20.49
CA VAL A 143 11.39 -8.34 -21.03
C VAL A 143 10.99 -8.49 -22.50
N ALA A 144 9.80 -8.02 -22.88
CA ALA A 144 9.36 -8.04 -24.28
C ALA A 144 10.20 -7.12 -25.17
N LEU A 145 10.56 -5.93 -24.68
CA LEU A 145 11.41 -4.98 -25.41
C LEU A 145 12.84 -5.52 -25.62
N GLU A 146 13.41 -6.16 -24.60
CA GLU A 146 14.72 -6.81 -24.67
C GLU A 146 14.68 -8.00 -25.64
N ALA A 147 13.69 -8.88 -25.51
CA ALA A 147 13.53 -10.04 -26.39
C ALA A 147 13.30 -9.64 -27.86
N ALA A 148 12.69 -8.50 -28.11
CA ALA A 148 12.51 -7.93 -29.44
C ALA A 148 13.75 -7.20 -29.98
N GLY A 149 14.82 -7.06 -29.18
CA GLY A 149 16.02 -6.30 -29.56
C GLY A 149 15.77 -4.79 -29.72
N THR A 150 14.73 -4.27 -29.09
CA THR A 150 14.36 -2.84 -29.19
C THR A 150 15.06 -1.97 -28.16
N LEU A 151 15.58 -2.58 -27.09
CA LEU A 151 16.47 -1.89 -26.16
C LEU A 151 17.81 -1.63 -26.87
N SER A 152 18.24 -0.37 -26.85
CA SER A 152 19.52 0.07 -27.45
C SER A 152 20.69 0.31 -26.47
N PRO A 153 20.60 0.13 -25.14
CA PRO A 153 21.74 0.41 -24.29
C PRO A 153 22.85 -0.63 -24.49
N ALA A 154 24.10 -0.17 -24.44
CA ALA A 154 25.25 -1.05 -24.56
C ALA A 154 25.28 -2.08 -23.41
N PRO A 155 25.49 -3.38 -23.69
CA PRO A 155 25.61 -4.39 -22.63
C PRO A 155 26.70 -4.04 -21.63
N GLY A 156 26.37 -4.06 -20.33
CA GLY A 156 27.30 -3.66 -19.25
C GLY A 156 27.57 -2.17 -19.16
N GLY A 157 26.89 -1.33 -19.94
CA GLY A 157 26.92 0.12 -19.81
C GLY A 157 26.07 0.60 -18.62
N SER A 158 26.40 1.78 -18.10
CA SER A 158 25.67 2.39 -16.97
C SER A 158 24.18 2.60 -17.27
N ALA A 159 23.81 2.90 -18.52
CA ALA A 159 22.41 3.02 -18.94
C ALA A 159 21.66 1.68 -18.82
N ALA A 160 22.26 0.57 -19.23
CA ALA A 160 21.65 -0.76 -19.10
C ALA A 160 21.46 -1.14 -17.62
N GLU A 161 22.46 -0.90 -16.78
CA GLU A 161 22.37 -1.15 -15.34
C GLU A 161 21.27 -0.31 -14.68
N GLN A 162 21.19 0.99 -15.00
CA GLN A 162 20.16 1.89 -14.49
C GLN A 162 18.75 1.51 -14.97
N PHE A 163 18.60 1.09 -16.23
CA PHE A 163 17.33 0.60 -16.77
C PHE A 163 16.84 -0.61 -15.97
N TRP A 164 17.66 -1.65 -15.87
CA TRP A 164 17.29 -2.90 -15.20
C TRP A 164 17.11 -2.73 -13.70
N PHE A 165 17.94 -1.91 -13.06
CA PHE A 165 17.74 -1.56 -11.65
C PHE A 165 16.39 -0.88 -11.43
N THR A 166 16.03 0.09 -12.26
CA THR A 166 14.73 0.76 -12.21
C THR A 166 13.59 -0.24 -12.40
N VAL A 167 13.64 -1.05 -13.46
CA VAL A 167 12.66 -2.11 -13.75
C VAL A 167 12.46 -3.02 -12.55
N VAL A 168 13.54 -3.56 -11.98
CA VAL A 168 13.48 -4.53 -10.88
C VAL A 168 12.91 -3.89 -9.61
N VAL A 169 13.38 -2.69 -9.23
CA VAL A 169 12.89 -2.00 -8.02
C VAL A 169 11.40 -1.70 -8.12
N TYR A 170 10.92 -1.17 -9.24
CA TYR A 170 9.51 -0.85 -9.39
C TYR A 170 8.65 -2.10 -9.61
N ALA A 171 9.17 -3.18 -10.20
CA ALA A 171 8.50 -4.48 -10.25
C ALA A 171 8.33 -5.10 -8.85
N VAL A 172 9.35 -5.01 -7.98
CA VAL A 172 9.29 -5.44 -6.57
C VAL A 172 8.19 -4.70 -5.83
N VAL A 173 8.19 -3.37 -5.91
CA VAL A 173 7.22 -2.51 -5.19
C VAL A 173 5.80 -2.77 -5.69
N THR A 174 5.57 -2.74 -7.00
CA THR A 174 4.24 -2.97 -7.58
C THR A 174 3.75 -4.39 -7.35
N GLY A 175 4.64 -5.39 -7.39
CA GLY A 175 4.34 -6.78 -7.08
C GLY A 175 3.90 -6.95 -5.62
N ALA A 176 4.64 -6.36 -4.68
CA ALA A 176 4.28 -6.36 -3.27
C ALA A 176 2.90 -5.74 -3.03
N ILE A 177 2.61 -4.59 -3.66
CA ILE A 177 1.29 -3.92 -3.57
C ILE A 177 0.20 -4.83 -4.15
N ALA A 178 0.40 -5.40 -5.34
CA ALA A 178 -0.58 -6.26 -6.00
C ALA A 178 -0.93 -7.47 -5.13
N ALA A 179 0.06 -8.14 -4.56
CA ALA A 179 -0.13 -9.29 -3.68
C ALA A 179 -0.87 -8.90 -2.38
N VAL A 180 -0.49 -7.80 -1.73
CA VAL A 180 -1.17 -7.28 -0.53
C VAL A 180 -2.65 -6.97 -0.82
N VAL A 181 -2.93 -6.26 -1.91
CA VAL A 181 -4.30 -5.90 -2.29
C VAL A 181 -5.10 -7.15 -2.64
N ALA A 182 -4.51 -8.13 -3.33
CA ALA A 182 -5.16 -9.39 -3.67
C ALA A 182 -5.57 -10.18 -2.41
N VAL A 183 -4.63 -10.38 -1.48
CA VAL A 183 -4.88 -11.12 -0.23
C VAL A 183 -5.85 -10.36 0.67
N SER A 184 -5.73 -9.03 0.74
CA SER A 184 -6.66 -8.16 1.47
C SER A 184 -8.08 -8.26 0.91
N LEU A 185 -8.24 -8.25 -0.41
CA LEU A 185 -9.52 -8.43 -1.08
C LEU A 185 -10.09 -9.83 -0.82
N LEU A 186 -9.26 -10.88 -0.94
CA LEU A 186 -9.66 -12.25 -0.64
C LEU A 186 -10.19 -12.36 0.79
N LYS A 187 -9.44 -11.87 1.77
CA LYS A 187 -9.85 -11.83 3.17
C LYS A 187 -11.20 -11.13 3.29
N LYS A 188 -11.35 -9.95 2.69
CA LYS A 188 -12.60 -9.17 2.74
C LYS A 188 -13.82 -9.94 2.20
N VAL A 189 -13.68 -10.71 1.12
CA VAL A 189 -14.81 -11.43 0.50
C VAL A 189 -15.12 -12.77 1.17
N THR A 190 -14.14 -13.41 1.82
CA THR A 190 -14.32 -14.72 2.46
C THR A 190 -14.60 -14.63 3.95
N TYR A 191 -14.13 -13.59 4.64
CA TYR A 191 -14.07 -13.57 6.10
C TYR A 191 -15.40 -13.82 6.79
N ASN A 192 -16.46 -13.08 6.42
CA ASN A 192 -17.75 -13.18 7.10
C ASN A 192 -18.35 -14.58 6.94
N ARG A 193 -18.26 -15.16 5.74
CA ARG A 193 -18.71 -16.53 5.48
C ARG A 193 -17.91 -17.56 6.29
N SER A 194 -16.59 -17.38 6.37
CA SER A 194 -15.74 -18.27 7.17
C SER A 194 -16.01 -18.14 8.66
N LEU A 195 -16.24 -16.91 9.16
CA LEU A 195 -16.60 -16.65 10.54
C LEU A 195 -17.95 -17.27 10.89
N GLU A 196 -18.96 -17.12 10.04
CA GLU A 196 -20.28 -17.73 10.24
C GLU A 196 -20.20 -19.25 10.35
N ARG A 197 -19.45 -19.90 9.44
CA ARG A 197 -19.25 -21.36 9.45
C ARG A 197 -18.43 -21.84 10.64
N GLY A 198 -17.42 -21.08 11.04
CA GLY A 198 -16.46 -21.45 12.08
C GLY A 198 -16.79 -20.96 13.48
N ARG A 199 -17.87 -20.17 13.66
CA ARG A 199 -18.13 -19.45 14.92
C ARG A 199 -18.22 -20.37 16.14
N SER A 200 -18.90 -21.51 15.99
CA SER A 200 -19.08 -22.49 17.06
C SER A 200 -17.78 -23.14 17.53
N THR A 201 -16.71 -23.05 16.74
CA THR A 201 -15.39 -23.61 17.07
C THR A 201 -14.47 -22.62 17.79
N ILE A 202 -14.88 -21.35 17.91
CA ILE A 202 -14.09 -20.31 18.56
C ILE A 202 -14.37 -20.33 20.07
N VAL A 203 -13.32 -20.57 20.86
CA VAL A 203 -13.37 -20.41 22.32
C VAL A 203 -12.83 -19.03 22.67
N ASP A 204 -13.69 -18.17 23.22
CA ASP A 204 -13.34 -16.81 23.60
C ASP A 204 -12.25 -16.79 24.69
N GLY A 205 -11.22 -15.97 24.46
CA GLY A 205 -10.05 -15.87 25.34
C GLY A 205 -9.02 -16.99 25.18
N SER A 206 -9.25 -17.98 24.31
CA SER A 206 -8.28 -19.06 24.10
C SER A 206 -6.94 -18.54 23.56
N PRO A 207 -5.80 -19.19 23.89
CA PRO A 207 -4.48 -18.79 23.39
C PRO A 207 -4.42 -18.68 21.86
N SER A 208 -5.10 -19.60 21.16
CA SER A 208 -5.22 -19.58 19.70
C SER A 208 -5.92 -18.32 19.21
N GLN A 209 -7.08 -17.96 19.78
CA GLN A 209 -7.82 -16.77 19.38
C GLN A 209 -6.98 -15.49 19.61
N VAL A 210 -6.31 -15.38 20.75
CA VAL A 210 -5.44 -14.23 21.07
C VAL A 210 -4.25 -14.13 20.10
N ALA A 211 -3.61 -15.26 19.77
CA ALA A 211 -2.54 -15.29 18.79
C ALA A 211 -3.02 -14.83 17.40
N TRP A 212 -4.19 -15.30 16.96
CA TRP A 212 -4.78 -14.87 15.68
C TRP A 212 -5.19 -13.40 15.68
N ARG A 213 -5.68 -12.85 16.80
CA ARG A 213 -5.96 -11.41 16.93
C ARG A 213 -4.68 -10.59 16.78
N ARG A 214 -3.61 -10.95 17.48
CA ARG A 214 -2.30 -10.28 17.36
C ARG A 214 -1.76 -10.38 15.94
N PHE A 215 -1.71 -11.59 15.39
CA PHE A 215 -1.13 -11.82 14.06
C PHE A 215 -1.94 -11.14 12.96
N SER A 216 -3.26 -11.36 12.90
CA SER A 216 -4.06 -11.00 11.73
C SER A 216 -4.77 -9.65 11.83
N HIS A 217 -5.02 -9.12 13.03
CA HIS A 217 -5.63 -7.79 13.20
C HIS A 217 -4.63 -6.71 13.59
N VAL A 218 -3.72 -6.99 14.52
CA VAL A 218 -2.73 -6.00 14.98
C VAL A 218 -1.57 -5.90 13.99
N TRP A 219 -0.86 -7.00 13.75
CA TRP A 219 0.32 -7.01 12.87
C TRP A 219 -0.02 -7.14 11.39
N ARG A 220 -1.20 -7.68 11.05
CA ARG A 220 -1.60 -8.04 9.69
C ARG A 220 -0.54 -8.90 8.99
N GLY A 221 -0.01 -9.89 9.72
CA GLY A 221 1.13 -10.69 9.28
C GLY A 221 0.89 -11.41 7.96
N GLU A 222 -0.35 -11.80 7.64
CA GLU A 222 -0.66 -12.36 6.32
C GLU A 222 -0.37 -11.38 5.17
N LEU A 223 -0.59 -10.07 5.37
CA LEU A 223 -0.30 -9.05 4.36
C LEU A 223 1.20 -8.76 4.27
N MET A 224 1.94 -8.85 5.38
CA MET A 224 3.41 -8.76 5.34
C MET A 224 4.01 -9.91 4.52
N ILE A 225 3.49 -11.13 4.70
CA ILE A 225 3.90 -12.29 3.89
C ILE A 225 3.47 -12.12 2.42
N ALA A 226 2.28 -11.56 2.16
CA ALA A 226 1.84 -11.23 0.81
C ALA A 226 2.78 -10.21 0.13
N ALA A 227 3.20 -9.18 0.86
CA ALA A 227 4.16 -8.20 0.36
C ALA A 227 5.49 -8.85 -0.02
N ALA A 228 6.03 -9.71 0.84
CA ALA A 228 7.25 -10.48 0.56
C ALA A 228 7.07 -11.41 -0.65
N ALA A 229 5.91 -12.05 -0.78
CA ALA A 229 5.58 -12.91 -1.91
C ALA A 229 5.56 -12.13 -3.24
N GLY A 230 4.87 -11.00 -3.27
CA GLY A 230 4.79 -10.12 -4.43
C GLY A 230 6.14 -9.50 -4.79
N ALA A 231 6.94 -9.11 -3.79
CA ALA A 231 8.31 -8.65 -3.97
C ALA A 231 9.20 -9.71 -4.62
N ALA A 232 9.14 -10.96 -4.13
CA ALA A 232 9.89 -12.08 -4.71
C ALA A 232 9.47 -12.34 -6.16
N ILE A 233 8.17 -12.35 -6.47
CA ILE A 233 7.68 -12.46 -7.85
C ILE A 233 8.19 -11.27 -8.71
N GLY A 234 8.17 -10.05 -8.17
CA GLY A 234 8.69 -8.85 -8.82
C GLY A 234 10.19 -8.87 -9.10
N LEU A 235 10.98 -9.65 -8.35
CA LEU A 235 12.41 -9.88 -8.62
C LEU A 235 12.65 -10.83 -9.79
N SER A 236 11.69 -11.67 -10.16
CA SER A 236 11.89 -12.70 -11.20
C SER A 236 12.46 -12.22 -12.55
N PRO A 237 12.18 -10.99 -13.06
CA PRO A 237 12.76 -10.50 -14.31
C PRO A 237 14.28 -10.36 -14.27
N ILE A 238 14.89 -10.25 -13.09
CA ILE A 238 16.35 -10.16 -12.96
C ILE A 238 17.05 -11.40 -13.54
N GLY A 239 16.36 -12.55 -13.61
CA GLY A 239 16.88 -13.75 -14.27
C GLY A 239 17.10 -13.57 -15.76
N PHE A 240 16.34 -12.69 -16.44
CA PHE A 240 16.59 -12.34 -17.84
C PHE A 240 17.86 -11.48 -17.95
N HIS A 241 17.96 -10.42 -17.15
CA HIS A 241 19.13 -9.54 -17.14
C HIS A 241 20.45 -10.27 -16.83
N LEU A 242 20.40 -11.29 -15.97
CA LEU A 242 21.55 -12.10 -15.58
C LEU A 242 21.76 -13.35 -16.46
N ASP A 243 21.02 -13.50 -17.55
CA ASP A 243 21.03 -14.69 -18.42
C ASP A 243 20.90 -16.02 -17.64
N SER A 244 20.11 -16.01 -16.56
CA SER A 244 19.96 -17.11 -15.62
C SER A 244 18.49 -17.41 -15.32
N LEU A 245 17.92 -18.30 -16.14
CA LEU A 245 16.54 -18.78 -15.97
C LEU A 245 16.32 -19.40 -14.58
N ALA A 246 17.31 -20.16 -14.07
CA ALA A 246 17.23 -20.78 -12.75
C ALA A 246 17.05 -19.73 -11.64
N PHE A 247 17.74 -18.59 -11.75
CA PHE A 247 17.64 -17.50 -10.79
C PHE A 247 16.26 -16.83 -10.81
N GLY A 248 15.73 -16.52 -12.01
CA GLY A 248 14.38 -15.98 -12.17
C GLY A 248 13.29 -16.93 -11.67
N LEU A 249 13.40 -18.23 -11.99
CA LEU A 249 12.47 -19.26 -11.53
C LEU A 249 12.49 -19.45 -10.01
N ALA A 250 13.67 -19.39 -9.37
CA ALA A 250 13.78 -19.52 -7.91
C ALA A 250 12.95 -18.45 -7.19
N PHE A 251 13.03 -17.19 -7.63
CA PHE A 251 12.23 -16.08 -7.09
C PHE A 251 10.74 -16.25 -7.37
N ALA A 252 10.37 -16.64 -8.59
CA ALA A 252 8.97 -16.88 -8.95
C ALA A 252 8.34 -18.01 -8.11
N VAL A 253 9.05 -19.13 -7.93
CA VAL A 253 8.58 -20.28 -7.13
C VAL A 253 8.50 -19.91 -5.65
N ALA A 254 9.53 -19.27 -5.09
CA ALA A 254 9.53 -18.83 -3.70
C ALA A 254 8.37 -17.85 -3.43
N GLY A 255 8.17 -16.88 -4.32
CA GLY A 255 7.06 -15.94 -4.22
C GLY A 255 5.69 -16.60 -4.35
N ALA A 256 5.52 -17.56 -5.28
CA ALA A 256 4.27 -18.32 -5.40
C ALA A 256 3.97 -19.15 -4.14
N ALA A 257 4.97 -19.78 -3.53
CA ALA A 257 4.83 -20.53 -2.29
C ALA A 257 4.44 -19.61 -1.12
N LEU A 258 5.09 -18.45 -0.98
CA LEU A 258 4.75 -17.45 0.04
C LEU A 258 3.34 -16.87 -0.18
N LEU A 259 2.92 -16.66 -1.43
CA LEU A 259 1.58 -16.20 -1.76
C LEU A 259 0.52 -17.24 -1.35
N ALA A 260 0.76 -18.51 -1.65
CA ALA A 260 -0.11 -19.61 -1.22
C ALA A 260 -0.21 -19.68 0.32
N ALA A 261 0.91 -19.51 1.03
CA ALA A 261 0.91 -19.45 2.49
C ALA A 261 0.12 -18.25 3.02
N SER A 262 0.30 -17.06 2.44
CA SER A 262 -0.45 -15.85 2.80
C SER A 262 -1.95 -16.02 2.55
N ILE A 263 -2.36 -16.62 1.43
CA ILE A 263 -3.75 -16.97 1.14
C ILE A 263 -4.30 -17.91 2.22
N ALA A 264 -3.58 -18.98 2.57
CA ALA A 264 -4.01 -19.91 3.60
C ALA A 264 -4.18 -19.22 4.96
N LEU A 265 -3.26 -18.31 5.34
CA LEU A 265 -3.35 -17.52 6.56
C LEU A 265 -4.56 -16.56 6.53
N ALA A 266 -4.77 -15.86 5.41
CA ALA A 266 -5.91 -14.97 5.23
C ALA A 266 -7.25 -15.72 5.34
N LEU A 267 -7.34 -16.92 4.77
CA LEU A 267 -8.52 -17.79 4.87
C LEU A 267 -8.76 -18.34 6.29
N ASN A 268 -7.75 -18.34 7.15
CA ASN A 268 -7.85 -18.76 8.56
C ASN A 268 -7.99 -17.60 9.55
N SER A 269 -7.94 -16.35 9.08
CA SER A 269 -7.98 -15.14 9.92
C SER A 269 -9.27 -14.99 10.75
N TRP A 270 -10.36 -15.65 10.35
CA TRP A 270 -11.63 -15.68 11.09
C TRP A 270 -11.51 -16.26 12.50
N ARG A 271 -10.46 -17.06 12.76
CA ARG A 271 -10.13 -17.61 14.08
C ARG A 271 -9.87 -16.52 15.14
N SER A 272 -9.62 -15.28 14.71
CA SER A 272 -9.51 -14.14 15.63
C SER A 272 -10.85 -13.77 16.29
N GLY A 273 -11.99 -14.15 15.71
CA GLY A 273 -13.34 -13.91 16.23
C GLY A 273 -13.83 -12.46 16.17
N LEU A 274 -13.02 -11.52 15.64
CA LEU A 274 -13.40 -10.11 15.50
C LEU A 274 -13.87 -9.81 14.08
N PRO A 275 -14.92 -9.01 13.85
CA PRO A 275 -15.28 -8.59 12.50
C PRO A 275 -14.17 -7.73 11.88
N VAL A 276 -13.93 -7.88 10.56
CA VAL A 276 -12.86 -7.17 9.80
C VAL A 276 -12.94 -5.65 9.92
N GLU A 277 -14.12 -5.13 10.23
CA GLU A 277 -14.40 -3.69 10.26
C GLU A 277 -14.06 -3.01 11.60
N ARG A 278 -13.79 -3.77 12.67
CA ARG A 278 -13.32 -3.19 13.93
C ARG A 278 -11.82 -2.98 13.88
N VAL A 279 -11.41 -1.77 13.48
CA VAL A 279 -10.09 -1.27 13.87
C VAL A 279 -10.17 -0.96 15.36
N GLU A 280 -9.58 -1.84 16.18
CA GLU A 280 -9.45 -1.58 17.62
C GLU A 280 -8.51 -0.38 17.79
N SER A 281 -9.07 0.76 18.20
CA SER A 281 -8.32 1.79 18.91
C SER A 281 -7.89 1.16 20.23
N TYR A 282 -6.59 0.94 20.40
CA TYR A 282 -5.95 0.26 21.53
C TYR A 282 -6.69 0.38 22.87
N THR A 283 -7.01 -0.77 23.45
CA THR A 283 -7.32 -0.95 24.88
C THR A 283 -6.06 -1.27 25.66
#